data_AF-A0A1X2IBI4-F1
#
_entry.id   AF-A0A1X2IBI4-F1
#
_cell.length_a   1.000
_cell.length_b   1.000
_cell.length_c   1.000
_cell.angle_alpha   90.00
_cell.angle_beta   90.00
_cell.angle_gamma   90.00
#
_symmetry.space_group_name_H-M   'P 1'
#
loop_
_entity.id
_entity.type
_entity.pdbx_description
1 polymer ?
#
loop_
_entity_poly.entity_id
_entity_poly.type
_entity_poly.pdbx_seq_one_letter_code
_entity_poly.pdbx_strand_id
1 'polypeptide(L)'
;MIYYLSVGGVIFRFEVGILLVILMFYEIVIYRSLDWFDGTVSLLKGALPGLVLSVIVDSWFWQTWLWPEGKVFYFNAILNKSSEWGVLPYHAYITQFLPRLLMISYPLAIISLVLDSRTRQLLLPMISYIVVFSLLPHKEWRFIMYVIPVFTAAAANTVSKTWIKATGHRQSNTVKAILIMGISGGVFFSLFLTTLLLKISQLNYPGGEALSTLHKLQRNDNGNTAISIHMDVKTAMTGASRFGQLSYPKWSYSKNESHSTLDDFLTARYTHLITATPPTAFAPDYTVIAVTRGLERIRPRSIATYLNDAKAGRWARFLQPLDIDLQPSLYILALTHPQKSWIQHTINKHAVVLYSKSYCPYCRGAKQLLNQYCVGQQLYVVEVDHLQDGTLMKQALKELSGQSTFPNLFVGSKSLGGFDNITRMDQHEHSLAEHLFMNGCTGVTKKS
;
A
#
# COMPACT_ATOMS: atom_id res chain seq x y z
N MET A 1 2.31 -14.27 -34.80
CA MET A 1 2.94 -14.19 -33.46
C MET A 1 3.77 -12.93 -33.30
N ILE A 2 4.78 -12.68 -34.16
CA ILE A 2 5.70 -11.52 -34.09
C ILE A 2 4.94 -10.18 -33.98
N TYR A 3 3.95 -9.97 -34.86
CA TYR A 3 3.10 -8.77 -34.80
C TYR A 3 2.49 -8.54 -33.40
N TYR A 4 1.78 -9.53 -32.85
CA TYR A 4 1.14 -9.40 -31.53
C TYR A 4 2.13 -9.20 -30.38
N LEU A 5 3.26 -9.90 -30.40
CA LEU A 5 4.30 -9.73 -29.39
C LEU A 5 4.97 -8.36 -29.50
N SER A 6 5.12 -7.82 -30.72
CA SER A 6 5.68 -6.49 -30.93
C SER A 6 4.74 -5.40 -30.42
N VAL A 7 3.45 -5.49 -30.72
CA VAL A 7 2.42 -4.59 -30.16
C VAL A 7 2.41 -4.69 -28.63
N GLY A 8 2.41 -5.91 -28.09
CA GLY A 8 2.41 -6.12 -26.64
C GLY A 8 3.69 -5.62 -25.94
N GLY A 9 4.84 -5.77 -26.59
CA GLY A 9 6.12 -5.30 -26.09
C GLY A 9 6.25 -3.78 -26.04
N VAL A 10 5.65 -3.08 -27.01
CA VAL A 10 5.70 -1.62 -27.08
C VAL A 10 4.66 -0.95 -26.18
N ILE A 11 3.45 -1.52 -26.10
CA ILE A 11 2.33 -0.92 -25.35
C ILE A 11 2.35 -1.32 -23.88
N PHE A 12 2.52 -2.62 -23.59
CA PHE A 12 2.22 -3.13 -22.25
C PHE A 12 3.44 -3.40 -21.40
N ARG A 13 4.47 -4.06 -21.95
CA ARG A 13 5.64 -4.53 -21.19
C ARG A 13 6.87 -4.76 -22.06
N PHE A 14 7.93 -4.01 -21.81
CA PHE A 14 9.21 -4.14 -22.51
C PHE A 14 9.82 -5.54 -22.46
N GLU A 15 9.59 -6.30 -21.39
CA GLU A 15 10.14 -7.67 -21.23
C GLU A 15 9.62 -8.63 -22.30
N VAL A 16 8.39 -8.40 -22.80
CA VAL A 16 7.83 -9.15 -23.94
C VAL A 16 8.61 -8.86 -25.23
N GLY A 17 9.14 -7.64 -25.37
CA GLY A 17 10.04 -7.28 -26.47
C GLY A 17 11.35 -8.07 -26.44
N ILE A 18 11.96 -8.23 -25.26
CA ILE A 18 13.16 -9.08 -25.11
C ILE A 18 12.83 -10.54 -25.46
N LEU A 19 11.69 -11.05 -25.00
CA LEU A 19 11.23 -12.39 -25.35
C LEU A 19 11.08 -12.56 -26.86
N LEU A 20 10.50 -11.56 -27.54
CA LEU A 20 10.34 -11.56 -28.99
C LEU A 20 11.69 -11.62 -29.72
N VAL A 21 12.68 -10.84 -29.29
CA VAL A 21 14.03 -10.86 -29.89
C VAL A 21 14.65 -12.24 -29.77
N ILE A 22 14.53 -12.89 -28.61
CA ILE A 22 15.04 -14.26 -28.40
C ILE A 22 14.29 -15.26 -29.28
N LEU A 23 12.96 -15.18 -29.35
CA LEU A 23 12.18 -16.06 -30.23
C LEU A 23 12.57 -15.88 -31.70
N MET A 24 12.72 -14.64 -32.16
CA MET A 24 13.16 -14.35 -33.53
C MET A 24 14.56 -14.91 -33.80
N PHE A 25 15.50 -14.77 -32.86
CA PHE A 25 16.83 -15.37 -32.98
C PHE A 25 16.75 -16.88 -33.18
N TYR A 26 15.94 -17.59 -32.39
CA TYR A 26 15.78 -19.04 -32.55
C TYR A 26 15.12 -19.40 -33.88
N GLU A 27 14.04 -18.73 -34.29
CA GLU A 27 13.34 -19.06 -35.54
C GLU A 27 14.19 -18.78 -36.79
N ILE A 28 14.96 -17.68 -36.79
CA ILE A 28 15.80 -17.28 -37.94
C ILE A 28 17.10 -18.09 -37.97
N VAL A 29 17.83 -18.17 -36.85
CA VAL A 29 19.20 -18.70 -36.84
C VAL A 29 19.23 -20.20 -36.58
N ILE A 30 18.45 -20.67 -35.60
CA ILE A 30 18.53 -22.05 -35.11
C ILE A 30 17.59 -22.97 -35.90
N TYR A 31 16.32 -22.60 -36.01
CA TYR A 31 15.30 -23.42 -36.68
C TYR A 31 15.17 -23.14 -38.16
N ARG A 32 15.67 -21.97 -38.63
CA ARG A 32 15.62 -21.53 -40.03
C ARG A 32 14.21 -21.64 -40.62
N SER A 33 13.20 -21.35 -39.81
CA SER A 33 11.78 -21.42 -40.15
C SER A 33 11.25 -20.09 -40.71
N LEU A 34 11.96 -18.99 -40.43
CA LEU A 34 11.56 -17.63 -40.74
C LEU A 34 12.69 -16.88 -41.44
N ASP A 35 12.35 -16.13 -42.48
CA ASP A 35 13.29 -15.22 -43.12
C ASP A 35 13.50 -13.93 -42.32
N TRP A 36 14.73 -13.40 -42.35
CA TRP A 36 15.08 -12.18 -41.64
C TRP A 36 14.24 -10.98 -42.09
N PHE A 37 13.97 -10.87 -43.39
CA PHE A 37 13.21 -9.76 -43.94
C PHE A 37 11.75 -9.81 -43.46
N ASP A 38 11.11 -10.96 -43.59
CA ASP A 38 9.71 -11.14 -43.15
C ASP A 38 9.54 -10.92 -41.64
N GLY A 39 10.51 -11.38 -40.84
CA GLY A 39 10.53 -11.18 -39.39
C GLY A 39 10.63 -9.71 -39.01
N THR A 40 11.57 -8.98 -39.61
CA THR A 40 11.77 -7.55 -39.33
C THR A 40 10.61 -6.68 -39.82
N VAL A 41 10.06 -6.98 -40.99
CA VAL A 41 8.85 -6.30 -41.50
C VAL A 41 7.66 -6.53 -40.56
N SER A 42 7.46 -7.76 -40.08
CA SER A 42 6.39 -8.08 -39.14
C SER A 42 6.55 -7.39 -37.79
N LEU A 43 7.79 -7.26 -37.31
CA LEU A 43 8.13 -6.52 -36.10
C LEU A 43 7.78 -5.03 -36.25
N LEU A 44 8.21 -4.39 -37.34
CA LEU A 44 7.93 -2.98 -37.60
C LEU A 44 6.43 -2.71 -37.77
N LYS A 45 5.71 -3.61 -38.47
CA LYS A 45 4.26 -3.51 -38.66
C LYS A 45 3.48 -3.48 -37.36
N GLY A 46 3.95 -4.15 -36.30
CA GLY A 46 3.28 -4.10 -34.99
C GLY A 46 3.87 -3.06 -34.04
N ALA A 47 5.19 -2.87 -34.02
CA ALA A 47 5.85 -1.92 -33.13
C ALA A 47 5.49 -0.46 -33.46
N LEU A 48 5.44 -0.06 -34.73
CA LEU A 48 5.17 1.33 -35.11
C LEU A 48 3.74 1.79 -34.75
N PRO A 49 2.66 1.05 -35.12
CA PRO A 49 1.32 1.44 -34.69
C PRO A 49 1.15 1.37 -33.18
N GLY A 50 1.78 0.37 -32.53
CA GLY A 50 1.75 0.25 -31.07
C GLY A 50 2.41 1.44 -30.37
N LEU A 51 3.54 1.93 -30.89
CA LEU A 51 4.25 3.09 -30.35
C LEU A 51 3.42 4.35 -30.51
N VAL A 52 2.86 4.57 -31.71
CA VAL A 52 1.98 5.72 -31.98
C VAL A 52 0.78 5.70 -31.02
N LEU A 53 0.14 4.55 -30.85
CA LEU A 53 -0.99 4.39 -29.96
C LEU A 53 -0.62 4.66 -28.49
N SER A 54 0.45 4.05 -27.99
CA SER A 54 0.93 4.27 -26.60
C SER A 54 1.29 5.73 -26.39
N VAL A 55 2.10 6.34 -27.26
CA VAL A 55 2.48 7.75 -27.09
C VAL A 55 1.25 8.66 -27.08
N ILE A 56 0.28 8.48 -27.96
CA ILE A 56 -0.92 9.34 -27.99
C ILE A 56 -1.76 9.15 -26.73
N VAL A 57 -2.11 7.90 -26.39
CA VAL A 57 -3.01 7.61 -25.27
C VAL A 57 -2.35 7.94 -23.94
N ASP A 58 -1.11 7.50 -23.74
CA ASP A 58 -0.39 7.73 -22.49
C ASP A 58 -0.05 9.21 -22.31
N SER A 59 0.33 9.94 -23.37
CA SER A 59 0.58 11.38 -23.24
C SER A 59 -0.69 12.14 -22.86
N TRP A 60 -1.87 11.69 -23.30
CA TRP A 60 -3.14 12.25 -22.87
C TRP A 60 -3.41 12.01 -21.39
N PHE A 61 -3.21 10.79 -20.87
CA PHE A 61 -3.41 10.53 -19.44
C PHE A 61 -2.38 11.23 -18.55
N TRP A 62 -1.11 11.27 -18.98
CA TRP A 62 0.00 11.81 -18.20
C TRP A 62 0.23 13.31 -18.41
N GLN A 63 -0.57 13.96 -19.27
CA GLN A 63 -0.49 15.40 -19.58
C GLN A 63 0.92 15.86 -20.01
N THR A 64 1.74 14.93 -20.51
CA THR A 64 3.13 15.16 -20.92
C THR A 64 3.48 14.18 -22.03
N TRP A 65 4.25 14.61 -23.03
CA TRP A 65 4.71 13.73 -24.10
C TRP A 65 5.61 12.63 -23.53
N LEU A 66 5.12 11.39 -23.55
CA LEU A 66 5.88 10.26 -23.05
C LEU A 66 5.51 8.94 -23.72
N TRP A 67 6.50 8.06 -23.73
CA TRP A 67 6.33 6.63 -23.94
C TRP A 67 6.66 5.94 -22.60
N PRO A 68 5.70 5.35 -21.88
CA PRO A 68 5.93 4.82 -20.54
C PRO A 68 7.01 3.74 -20.52
N GLU A 69 6.90 2.74 -21.40
CA GLU A 69 7.84 1.62 -21.46
C GLU A 69 9.26 2.09 -21.83
N GLY A 70 9.37 3.11 -22.70
CA GLY A 70 10.65 3.74 -23.02
C GLY A 70 11.31 4.41 -21.81
N LYS A 71 10.52 5.15 -21.00
CA LYS A 71 11.02 5.75 -19.75
C LYS A 71 11.41 4.69 -18.71
N VAL A 72 10.63 3.62 -18.60
CA VAL A 72 10.93 2.48 -17.70
C VAL A 72 12.23 1.79 -18.12
N PHE A 73 12.42 1.55 -19.41
CA PHE A 73 13.66 1.00 -19.94
C PHE A 73 14.85 1.91 -19.64
N TYR A 74 14.72 3.21 -19.89
CA TYR A 74 15.77 4.18 -19.58
C TYR A 74 16.13 4.19 -18.08
N PHE A 75 15.13 4.20 -17.20
CA PHE A 75 15.34 4.19 -15.76
C PHE A 75 15.97 2.88 -15.24
N ASN A 76 15.52 1.73 -15.73
CA ASN A 76 15.95 0.44 -15.21
C ASN A 76 17.24 -0.07 -15.87
N ALA A 77 17.35 0.03 -17.19
CA ALA A 77 18.46 -0.54 -17.94
C ALA A 77 19.64 0.43 -18.10
N ILE A 78 19.38 1.73 -18.30
CA ILE A 78 20.44 2.73 -18.53
C ILE A 78 20.91 3.35 -17.22
N LEU A 79 19.99 3.78 -16.34
CA LEU A 79 20.34 4.37 -15.05
C LEU A 79 20.65 3.33 -13.95
N ASN A 80 20.40 2.04 -14.21
CA ASN A 80 20.62 0.91 -13.30
C ASN A 80 20.01 1.11 -11.88
N LYS A 81 18.91 1.87 -11.79
CA LYS A 81 18.25 2.17 -10.51
C LYS A 81 17.44 0.99 -9.95
N SER A 82 17.26 -0.07 -10.74
CA SER A 82 16.55 -1.28 -10.34
C SER A 82 17.19 -1.99 -9.14
N SER A 83 18.51 -1.85 -8.92
CA SER A 83 19.19 -2.45 -7.77
C SER A 83 18.78 -1.87 -6.41
N GLU A 84 18.20 -0.66 -6.37
CA GLU A 84 17.72 -0.03 -5.14
C GLU A 84 16.54 -0.81 -4.50
N TRP A 85 15.87 -1.66 -5.28
CA TRP A 85 14.77 -2.54 -4.83
C TRP A 85 15.24 -3.93 -4.37
N GLY A 86 16.54 -4.09 -4.12
CA GLY A 86 17.16 -5.32 -3.64
C GLY A 86 17.77 -6.18 -4.74
N VAL A 87 18.77 -6.98 -4.38
CA VAL A 87 19.55 -7.82 -5.30
C VAL A 87 19.41 -9.29 -4.91
N LEU A 88 19.27 -10.15 -5.92
CA LEU A 88 19.21 -11.59 -5.76
C LEU A 88 20.28 -12.27 -6.61
N PRO A 89 20.82 -13.42 -6.18
CA PRO A 89 21.87 -14.11 -6.92
C PRO A 89 21.39 -14.54 -8.31
N TYR A 90 22.32 -14.68 -9.26
CA TYR A 90 22.00 -14.98 -10.67
C TYR A 90 21.09 -16.21 -10.84
N HIS A 91 21.29 -17.26 -10.03
CA HIS A 91 20.53 -18.50 -10.10
C HIS A 91 19.14 -18.43 -9.43
N ALA A 92 18.76 -17.30 -8.83
CA ALA A 92 17.52 -17.18 -8.06
C ALA A 92 16.28 -17.51 -8.90
N TYR A 93 16.24 -17.14 -10.19
CA TYR A 93 15.12 -17.50 -11.06
C TYR A 93 14.89 -19.01 -11.14
N ILE A 94 15.96 -19.77 -11.27
CA ILE A 94 15.94 -21.23 -11.42
C ILE A 94 15.65 -21.92 -10.08
N THR A 95 16.22 -21.44 -8.98
CA THR A 95 16.15 -22.12 -7.68
C THR A 95 15.02 -21.64 -6.77
N GLN A 96 14.56 -20.40 -6.91
CA GLN A 96 13.56 -19.79 -6.03
C GLN A 96 12.25 -19.49 -6.76
N PHE A 97 12.30 -18.87 -7.94
CA PHE A 97 11.10 -18.41 -8.63
C PHE A 97 10.38 -19.53 -9.39
N LEU A 98 11.07 -20.26 -10.29
CA LEU A 98 10.44 -21.33 -11.08
C LEU A 98 9.81 -22.43 -10.21
N PRO A 99 10.45 -22.93 -9.13
CA PRO A 99 9.80 -23.94 -8.29
C PRO A 99 8.52 -23.43 -7.62
N ARG A 100 8.45 -22.14 -7.27
CA ARG A 100 7.25 -21.52 -6.69
C ARG A 100 6.15 -21.28 -7.73
N LEU A 101 6.53 -20.87 -8.94
CA LEU A 101 5.59 -20.56 -10.03
C LEU A 101 4.99 -21.81 -10.68
N LEU A 102 5.80 -22.86 -10.86
CA LEU A 102 5.43 -24.04 -11.64
C LEU A 102 5.15 -25.27 -10.76
N MET A 103 5.62 -25.29 -9.51
CA MET A 103 5.39 -26.37 -8.55
C MET A 103 5.71 -27.74 -9.17
N ILE A 104 4.75 -28.67 -9.22
CA ILE A 104 4.96 -30.00 -9.82
C ILE A 104 5.21 -29.95 -11.33
N SER A 105 4.74 -28.90 -12.02
CA SER A 105 4.98 -28.71 -13.45
C SER A 105 6.46 -28.46 -13.73
N TYR A 106 7.22 -27.93 -12.76
CA TYR A 106 8.64 -27.65 -12.94
C TYR A 106 9.47 -28.92 -13.24
N PRO A 107 9.53 -29.93 -12.34
CA PRO A 107 10.28 -31.16 -12.63
C PRO A 107 9.72 -31.91 -13.84
N LEU A 108 8.40 -31.88 -14.07
CA LEU A 108 7.79 -32.52 -15.24
C LEU A 108 8.22 -31.86 -16.56
N ALA A 109 8.39 -30.55 -16.58
CA ALA A 109 8.91 -29.82 -17.73
C ALA A 109 10.39 -30.15 -18.00
N ILE A 110 11.20 -30.32 -16.94
CA ILE A 110 12.61 -30.75 -17.08
C ILE A 110 12.69 -32.18 -17.65
N ILE A 111 11.82 -33.09 -17.20
CA ILE A 111 11.73 -34.44 -17.79
C ILE A 111 11.38 -34.34 -19.28
N SER A 112 10.44 -33.47 -19.66
CA SER A 112 10.06 -33.23 -21.05
C SER A 112 11.24 -32.73 -21.89
N LEU A 113 12.04 -31.80 -21.37
CA LEU A 113 13.21 -31.24 -22.03
C LEU A 113 14.23 -32.31 -22.45
N VAL A 114 14.43 -33.30 -21.57
CA VAL A 114 15.36 -34.41 -21.81
C VAL A 114 14.77 -35.44 -22.77
N LEU A 115 13.50 -35.81 -22.59
CA LEU A 115 12.88 -36.94 -23.29
C LEU A 115 12.28 -36.61 -24.66
N ASP A 116 11.95 -35.35 -24.95
CA ASP A 116 11.25 -34.97 -26.17
C ASP A 116 11.92 -33.82 -26.92
N SER A 117 12.27 -34.07 -28.18
CA SER A 117 12.88 -33.08 -29.06
C SER A 117 11.94 -31.94 -29.42
N ARG A 118 10.62 -32.19 -29.51
CA ARG A 118 9.63 -31.17 -29.87
C ARG A 118 9.44 -30.15 -28.75
N THR A 119 9.33 -30.62 -27.50
CA THR A 119 9.23 -29.70 -26.35
C THR A 119 10.53 -28.98 -26.07
N ARG A 120 11.67 -29.60 -26.38
CA ARG A 120 12.98 -28.93 -26.33
C ARG A 120 13.04 -27.71 -27.25
N GLN A 121 12.47 -27.79 -28.46
CA GLN A 121 12.41 -26.64 -29.37
C GLN A 121 11.63 -25.45 -28.76
N LEU A 122 10.59 -25.74 -27.96
CA LEU A 122 9.79 -24.70 -27.29
C LEU A 122 10.46 -24.18 -26.01
N LEU A 123 11.12 -25.03 -25.24
CA LEU A 123 11.71 -24.68 -23.95
C LEU A 123 13.05 -23.94 -24.07
N LEU A 124 13.88 -24.23 -25.09
CA LEU A 124 15.19 -23.61 -25.23
C LEU A 124 15.14 -22.06 -25.32
N PRO A 125 14.25 -21.45 -26.13
CA PRO A 125 14.10 -19.99 -26.12
C PRO A 125 13.69 -19.44 -24.75
N MET A 126 12.81 -20.15 -24.02
CA MET A 126 12.37 -19.74 -22.68
C MET A 126 13.50 -19.81 -21.65
N ILE A 127 14.34 -20.84 -21.73
CA ILE A 127 15.52 -20.98 -20.86
C ILE A 127 16.51 -19.86 -21.15
N SER A 128 16.79 -19.57 -22.43
CA SER A 128 17.64 -18.45 -22.84
C SER A 128 17.09 -17.10 -22.35
N TYR A 129 15.77 -16.90 -22.41
CA TYR A 129 15.10 -15.73 -21.83
C TYR A 129 15.34 -15.60 -20.32
N ILE A 130 15.21 -16.69 -19.56
CA ILE A 130 15.51 -16.70 -18.12
C ILE A 130 16.98 -16.40 -17.85
N VAL A 131 17.90 -16.91 -18.67
CA VAL A 131 19.33 -16.64 -18.53
C VAL A 131 19.63 -15.16 -18.75
N VAL A 132 19.05 -14.53 -19.78
CA VAL A 132 19.22 -13.10 -20.03
C VAL A 132 18.73 -12.26 -18.84
N PHE A 133 17.53 -12.56 -18.31
CA PHE A 133 17.02 -11.86 -17.13
C PHE A 133 17.79 -12.18 -15.83
N SER A 134 18.41 -13.36 -15.73
CA SER A 134 19.25 -13.73 -14.59
C SER A 134 20.49 -12.84 -14.42
N LEU A 135 20.93 -12.19 -15.50
CA LEU A 135 22.04 -11.23 -15.49
C LEU A 135 21.69 -9.92 -14.79
N LEU A 136 20.39 -9.59 -14.67
CA LEU A 136 19.97 -8.38 -13.96
C LEU A 136 20.15 -8.56 -12.44
N PRO A 137 20.73 -7.56 -11.72
CA PRO A 137 20.87 -7.63 -10.26
C PRO A 137 19.53 -7.78 -9.55
N HIS A 138 18.56 -6.96 -9.95
CA HIS A 138 17.20 -7.02 -9.45
C HIS A 138 16.38 -8.08 -10.18
N LYS A 139 15.59 -8.85 -9.42
CA LYS A 139 14.83 -9.98 -9.95
C LYS A 139 13.40 -9.96 -9.42
N GLU A 140 12.45 -9.94 -10.35
CA GLU A 140 11.05 -10.10 -10.05
C GLU A 140 10.43 -11.27 -10.83
N TRP A 141 9.43 -11.91 -10.23
CA TRP A 141 8.69 -13.00 -10.89
C TRP A 141 7.96 -12.53 -12.16
N ARG A 142 7.56 -11.25 -12.19
CA ARG A 142 6.82 -10.64 -13.31
C ARG A 142 7.63 -10.59 -14.60
N PHE A 143 8.95 -10.48 -14.51
CA PHE A 143 9.81 -10.46 -15.70
C PHE A 143 9.82 -11.81 -16.42
N ILE A 144 9.73 -12.92 -15.68
CA ILE A 144 9.79 -14.27 -16.24
C ILE A 144 8.43 -14.96 -16.40
N MET A 145 7.32 -14.31 -16.02
CA MET A 145 5.99 -14.96 -15.99
C MET A 145 5.56 -15.51 -17.36
N TYR A 146 6.10 -14.97 -18.45
CA TYR A 146 5.82 -15.39 -19.83
C TYR A 146 6.31 -16.80 -20.16
N VAL A 147 7.23 -17.37 -19.37
CA VAL A 147 7.68 -18.76 -19.58
C VAL A 147 6.68 -19.78 -19.04
N ILE A 148 5.77 -19.37 -18.14
CA ILE A 148 4.88 -20.27 -17.43
C ILE A 148 4.01 -21.12 -18.38
N PRO A 149 3.33 -20.55 -19.40
CA PRO A 149 2.51 -21.36 -20.31
C PRO A 149 3.31 -22.43 -21.06
N VAL A 150 4.54 -22.12 -21.49
CA VAL A 150 5.38 -23.04 -22.25
C VAL A 150 5.91 -24.17 -21.36
N PHE A 151 6.34 -23.85 -20.13
CA PHE A 151 6.75 -24.86 -19.16
C PHE A 151 5.58 -25.77 -18.77
N THR A 152 4.38 -25.20 -18.56
CA THR A 152 3.17 -25.98 -18.26
C THR A 152 2.77 -26.87 -19.44
N ALA A 153 2.89 -26.40 -20.68
CA ALA A 153 2.66 -27.22 -21.87
C ALA A 153 3.67 -28.39 -21.98
N ALA A 154 4.95 -28.14 -21.68
CA ALA A 154 5.97 -29.18 -21.64
C ALA A 154 5.69 -30.22 -20.55
N ALA A 155 5.24 -29.79 -19.37
CA ALA A 155 4.82 -30.67 -18.29
C ALA A 155 3.58 -31.50 -18.70
N ALA A 156 2.60 -30.88 -19.36
CA ALA A 156 1.41 -31.56 -19.86
C ALA A 156 1.75 -32.65 -20.90
N ASN A 157 2.75 -32.42 -21.75
CA ASN A 157 3.25 -33.45 -22.66
C ASN A 157 3.86 -34.66 -21.92
N THR A 158 4.62 -34.42 -20.84
CA THR A 158 5.13 -35.50 -19.98
C THR A 158 4.00 -36.30 -19.35
N VAL A 159 2.98 -35.61 -18.81
CA VAL A 159 1.79 -36.25 -18.23
C VAL A 159 1.03 -37.05 -19.27
N SER A 160 0.81 -36.50 -20.47
CA SER A 160 0.12 -37.15 -21.57
C SER A 160 0.83 -38.44 -22.01
N LYS A 161 2.15 -38.38 -22.24
CA LYS A 161 2.94 -39.57 -22.61
C LYS A 161 2.93 -40.63 -21.50
N THR A 162 3.00 -40.20 -20.24
CA THR A 162 2.93 -41.09 -19.08
C THR A 162 1.56 -41.75 -18.97
N TRP A 163 0.49 -40.99 -19.22
CA TRP A 163 -0.88 -41.48 -19.24
C TRP A 163 -1.11 -42.52 -20.32
N ILE A 164 -0.71 -42.23 -21.57
CA ILE A 164 -0.80 -43.16 -22.70
C ILE A 164 -0.06 -44.46 -22.39
N LYS A 165 1.15 -44.36 -21.80
CA LYS A 165 1.93 -45.53 -21.39
C LYS A 165 1.23 -46.33 -20.28
N ALA A 166 0.61 -45.66 -19.30
CA ALA A 166 -0.14 -46.29 -18.22
C ALA A 166 -1.40 -46.99 -18.73
N THR A 167 -2.10 -46.43 -19.72
CA THR A 167 -3.32 -47.05 -20.29
C THR A 167 -3.03 -48.15 -21.31
N GLY A 168 -1.76 -48.37 -21.69
CA GLY A 168 -1.36 -49.40 -22.64
C GLY A 168 -1.64 -50.84 -22.15
N HIS A 169 -1.94 -51.73 -23.09
CA HIS A 169 -2.23 -53.16 -22.83
C HIS A 169 -1.04 -53.95 -22.26
N ARG A 170 0.18 -53.40 -22.34
CA ARG A 170 1.44 -54.09 -22.00
C ARG A 170 1.92 -53.91 -20.55
N GLN A 171 1.26 -53.07 -19.75
CA GLN A 171 1.68 -52.76 -18.36
C GLN A 171 0.91 -53.60 -17.33
N SER A 172 1.57 -53.99 -16.24
CA SER A 172 0.92 -54.68 -15.12
C SER A 172 -0.04 -53.75 -14.36
N ASN A 173 -1.12 -54.29 -13.80
CA ASN A 173 -2.14 -53.51 -13.10
C ASN A 173 -1.55 -52.66 -11.96
N THR A 174 -0.51 -53.15 -11.28
CA THR A 174 0.20 -52.42 -10.23
C THR A 174 0.92 -51.18 -10.75
N VAL A 175 1.64 -51.28 -11.88
CA VAL A 175 2.34 -50.14 -12.48
C VAL A 175 1.34 -49.10 -12.98
N LYS A 176 0.22 -49.53 -13.56
CA LYS A 176 -0.87 -48.63 -13.97
C LYS A 176 -1.41 -47.85 -12.78
N ALA A 177 -1.71 -48.54 -11.68
CA ALA A 177 -2.21 -47.92 -10.45
C ALA A 177 -1.22 -46.89 -9.90
N ILE A 178 0.07 -47.21 -9.83
CA ILE A 178 1.12 -46.30 -9.34
C ILE A 178 1.20 -45.03 -10.21
N LEU A 179 1.22 -45.17 -11.54
CA LEU A 179 1.33 -44.02 -12.45
C LEU A 179 0.08 -43.12 -12.38
N ILE A 180 -1.11 -43.71 -12.34
CA ILE A 180 -2.36 -42.95 -12.22
C ILE A 180 -2.45 -42.26 -10.86
N MET A 181 -2.14 -42.96 -9.76
CA MET A 181 -2.09 -42.37 -8.43
C MET A 181 -1.04 -41.26 -8.33
N GLY A 182 0.11 -41.41 -8.97
CA GLY A 182 1.16 -40.39 -9.01
C GLY A 182 0.71 -39.11 -9.72
N ILE A 183 0.06 -39.23 -10.89
CA ILE A 183 -0.47 -38.08 -11.63
C ILE A 183 -1.59 -37.39 -10.83
N SER A 184 -2.59 -38.15 -10.39
CA SER A 184 -3.72 -37.62 -9.61
C SER A 184 -3.24 -37.00 -8.30
N GLY A 185 -2.38 -37.70 -7.57
CA GLY A 185 -1.77 -37.22 -6.32
C GLY A 185 -0.95 -35.95 -6.53
N GLY A 186 -0.26 -35.83 -7.67
CA GLY A 186 0.47 -34.62 -8.05
C GLY A 186 -0.43 -33.40 -8.24
N VAL A 187 -1.60 -33.59 -8.88
CA VAL A 187 -2.61 -32.52 -9.04
C VAL A 187 -3.17 -32.10 -7.68
N PHE A 188 -3.58 -33.06 -6.85
CA PHE A 188 -4.09 -32.77 -5.50
C PHE A 188 -3.04 -32.10 -4.62
N PHE A 189 -1.77 -32.51 -4.71
CA PHE A 189 -0.67 -31.89 -4.00
C PHE A 189 -0.43 -30.44 -4.45
N SER A 190 -0.48 -30.18 -5.75
CA SER A 190 -0.36 -28.81 -6.28
C SER A 190 -1.52 -27.93 -5.80
N LEU A 191 -2.75 -28.45 -5.78
CA LEU A 191 -3.91 -27.74 -5.26
C LEU A 191 -3.76 -27.44 -3.77
N PHE A 192 -3.38 -28.43 -2.97
CA PHE A 192 -3.14 -28.27 -1.53
C PHE A 192 -2.06 -27.24 -1.23
N LEU A 193 -0.92 -27.31 -1.92
CA LEU A 193 0.17 -26.36 -1.69
C LEU A 193 -0.22 -24.95 -2.16
N THR A 194 -1.01 -24.82 -3.23
CA THR A 194 -1.53 -23.52 -3.69
C THR A 194 -2.50 -22.90 -2.67
N THR A 195 -3.41 -23.69 -2.10
CA THR A 195 -4.35 -23.20 -1.08
C THR A 195 -3.63 -22.84 0.22
N LEU A 196 -2.61 -23.61 0.61
CA LEU A 196 -1.75 -23.30 1.75
C LEU A 196 -0.98 -21.98 1.53
N LEU A 197 -0.32 -21.82 0.38
CA LEU A 197 0.40 -20.59 0.04
C LEU A 197 -0.53 -19.38 -0.08
N LEU A 198 -1.75 -19.56 -0.61
CA LEU A 198 -2.77 -18.52 -0.63
C LEU A 198 -3.15 -18.10 0.79
N LYS A 199 -3.38 -19.06 1.70
CA LYS A 199 -3.74 -18.76 3.09
C LYS A 199 -2.63 -18.01 3.82
N ILE A 200 -1.38 -18.40 3.59
CA ILE A 200 -0.21 -17.72 4.13
C ILE A 200 -0.08 -16.32 3.53
N SER A 201 -0.26 -16.18 2.21
CA SER A 201 -0.14 -14.90 1.52
C SER A 201 -1.17 -13.87 1.98
N GLN A 202 -2.34 -14.28 2.49
CA GLN A 202 -3.31 -13.36 3.09
C GLN A 202 -2.73 -12.61 4.29
N LEU A 203 -1.81 -13.22 5.04
CA LEU A 203 -1.16 -12.61 6.22
C LEU A 203 -0.18 -11.47 5.86
N ASN A 204 0.14 -11.30 4.57
CA ASN A 204 0.93 -10.18 4.06
C ASN A 204 0.09 -8.91 3.82
N TYR A 205 -1.23 -8.95 4.07
CA TYR A 205 -2.14 -7.82 3.84
C TYR A 205 -2.79 -7.30 5.15
N PRO A 206 -2.01 -6.91 6.17
CA PRO A 206 -2.55 -6.42 7.44
C PRO A 206 -3.32 -5.08 7.31
N GLY A 207 -3.07 -4.26 6.30
CA GLY A 207 -3.77 -2.98 6.12
C GLY A 207 -5.27 -3.13 5.89
N GLY A 208 -5.68 -4.13 5.10
CA GLY A 208 -7.10 -4.45 4.90
C GLY A 208 -7.77 -4.94 6.20
N GLU A 209 -7.07 -5.75 6.98
CA GLU A 209 -7.55 -6.24 8.28
C GLU A 209 -7.63 -5.11 9.31
N ALA A 210 -6.65 -4.21 9.34
CA ALA A 210 -6.64 -3.04 10.21
C ALA A 210 -7.86 -2.15 9.95
N LEU A 211 -8.16 -1.88 8.69
CA LEU A 211 -9.32 -1.11 8.28
C LEU A 211 -10.63 -1.79 8.73
N SER A 212 -10.77 -3.10 8.48
CA SER A 212 -11.95 -3.87 8.91
C SER A 212 -12.10 -3.90 10.44
N THR A 213 -11.00 -4.01 11.17
CA THR A 213 -10.99 -4.01 12.63
C THR A 213 -11.44 -2.67 13.19
N LEU A 214 -10.92 -1.56 12.63
CA LEU A 214 -11.37 -0.22 13.01
C LEU A 214 -12.88 -0.04 12.78
N HIS A 215 -13.40 -0.50 11.63
CA HIS A 215 -14.84 -0.43 11.36
C HIS A 215 -15.67 -1.23 12.36
N LYS A 216 -15.20 -2.41 12.77
CA LYS A 216 -15.89 -3.23 13.78
C LYS A 216 -15.88 -2.56 15.15
N LEU A 217 -14.74 -2.00 15.57
CA LEU A 217 -14.61 -1.30 16.85
C LEU A 217 -15.55 -0.08 16.90
N GLN A 218 -15.64 0.67 15.80
CA GLN A 218 -16.46 1.88 15.72
C GLN A 218 -17.91 1.62 15.28
N ARG A 219 -18.31 0.35 15.11
CA ARG A 219 -19.68 -0.02 14.71
C ARG A 219 -20.69 0.21 15.84
N ASN A 220 -20.28 -0.05 17.08
CA ASN A 220 -21.13 0.06 18.27
C ASN A 220 -21.07 1.44 18.92
N ASP A 221 -20.26 2.36 18.38
CA ASP A 221 -20.20 3.72 18.89
C ASP A 221 -21.46 4.48 18.43
N ASN A 222 -22.46 4.46 19.31
CA ASN A 222 -23.78 5.05 19.14
C ASN A 222 -23.71 6.58 19.22
N GLY A 223 -23.24 7.25 18.16
CA GLY A 223 -23.59 8.68 17.97
C GLY A 223 -22.59 9.53 17.20
N ASN A 224 -23.09 10.21 16.16
CA ASN A 224 -22.75 11.55 15.63
C ASN A 224 -21.30 12.05 15.49
N THR A 225 -20.26 11.32 15.86
CA THR A 225 -18.88 11.76 15.70
C THR A 225 -18.39 11.43 14.29
N ALA A 226 -17.99 12.46 13.56
CA ALA A 226 -17.36 12.30 12.26
C ALA A 226 -15.97 11.65 12.47
N ILE A 227 -15.72 10.54 11.79
CA ILE A 227 -14.49 9.77 11.90
C ILE A 227 -13.60 10.14 10.71
N SER A 228 -12.44 10.75 11.00
CA SER A 228 -11.44 11.13 10.01
C SER A 228 -10.18 10.31 10.22
N ILE A 229 -9.79 9.53 9.23
CA ILE A 229 -8.71 8.53 9.33
C ILE A 229 -7.57 8.93 8.42
N HIS A 230 -6.36 8.96 8.97
CA HIS A 230 -5.13 8.94 8.17
C HIS A 230 -4.62 7.52 8.02
N MET A 231 -4.26 7.16 6.79
CA MET A 231 -3.64 5.88 6.46
C MET A 231 -2.22 6.13 5.95
N ASP A 232 -1.25 5.50 6.60
CA ASP A 232 0.13 5.55 6.14
C ASP A 232 0.35 4.74 4.85
N VAL A 233 1.54 4.92 4.26
CA VAL A 233 1.92 4.25 3.01
C VAL A 233 1.85 2.73 3.16
N LYS A 234 2.34 2.18 4.28
CA LYS A 234 2.35 0.73 4.52
C LYS A 234 0.94 0.16 4.63
N THR A 235 0.00 0.86 5.27
CA THR A 235 -1.41 0.48 5.37
C THR A 235 -2.05 0.38 4.00
N ALA A 236 -1.84 1.39 3.14
CA ALA A 236 -2.35 1.38 1.77
C ALA A 236 -1.73 0.25 0.94
N MET A 237 -0.42 0.02 1.04
CA MET A 237 0.29 -1.04 0.32
C MET A 237 -0.13 -2.45 0.74
N THR A 238 -0.64 -2.61 1.97
CA THR A 238 -1.01 -3.90 2.55
C THR A 238 -2.52 -4.14 2.57
N GLY A 239 -3.25 -3.55 1.62
CA GLY A 239 -4.64 -3.94 1.33
C GLY A 239 -5.73 -2.98 1.83
N ALA A 240 -5.37 -1.86 2.47
CA ALA A 240 -6.34 -0.80 2.71
C ALA A 240 -6.62 -0.04 1.40
N SER A 241 -7.75 -0.37 0.76
CA SER A 241 -8.15 0.18 -0.53
C SER A 241 -9.45 0.99 -0.43
N ARG A 242 -9.74 1.77 -1.49
CA ARG A 242 -11.01 2.54 -1.58
C ARG A 242 -12.25 1.65 -1.54
N PHE A 243 -12.16 0.41 -2.02
CA PHE A 243 -13.28 -0.56 -1.97
C PHE A 243 -13.65 -0.96 -0.55
N GLY A 244 -12.72 -0.85 0.40
CA GLY A 244 -12.97 -1.14 1.81
C GLY A 244 -13.54 0.05 2.58
N GLN A 245 -13.65 1.24 1.98
CA GLN A 245 -14.08 2.46 2.70
C GLN A 245 -15.59 2.49 2.92
N LEU A 246 -16.01 3.02 4.07
CA LEU A 246 -17.42 3.25 4.39
C LEU A 246 -17.87 4.64 3.94
N SER A 247 -19.17 4.82 3.75
CA SER A 247 -19.73 6.03 3.14
C SER A 247 -19.64 7.30 4.01
N TYR A 248 -19.45 8.42 3.32
CA TYR A 248 -19.69 9.79 3.82
C TYR A 248 -21.17 9.96 4.20
N PRO A 249 -21.56 10.73 5.25
CA PRO A 249 -20.78 11.75 5.97
C PRO A 249 -20.03 11.29 7.22
N LYS A 250 -20.26 10.06 7.71
CA LYS A 250 -19.66 9.61 8.98
C LYS A 250 -18.16 9.32 8.86
N TRP A 251 -17.69 8.90 7.68
CA TRP A 251 -16.30 8.47 7.48
C TRP A 251 -15.59 9.34 6.44
N SER A 252 -14.37 9.74 6.78
CA SER A 252 -13.41 10.39 5.88
C SER A 252 -12.07 9.67 5.96
N TYR A 253 -11.46 9.44 4.80
CA TYR A 253 -10.19 8.72 4.67
C TYR A 253 -9.19 9.58 3.91
N SER A 254 -8.00 9.74 4.47
CA SER A 254 -6.90 10.48 3.86
C SER A 254 -5.66 9.61 3.79
N LYS A 255 -5.00 9.65 2.63
CA LYS A 255 -3.64 9.12 2.41
C LYS A 255 -2.71 10.27 2.04
N ASN A 256 -2.81 11.40 2.73
CA ASN A 256 -1.89 12.49 2.47
C ASN A 256 -0.50 12.11 2.98
N GLU A 257 0.43 11.86 2.05
CA GLU A 257 1.81 11.47 2.32
C GLU A 257 2.64 12.61 2.90
N SER A 258 2.21 13.86 2.72
CA SER A 258 2.92 15.01 3.31
C SER A 258 2.76 15.08 4.83
N HIS A 259 1.72 14.45 5.39
CA HIS A 259 1.47 14.44 6.83
C HIS A 259 2.27 13.32 7.48
N SER A 260 3.26 13.69 8.29
CA SER A 260 4.16 12.73 8.96
C SER A 260 4.36 13.02 10.44
N THR A 261 4.18 14.27 10.86
CA THR A 261 4.37 14.72 12.24
C THR A 261 3.05 14.78 12.99
N LEU A 262 3.13 14.81 14.32
CA LEU A 262 1.95 15.00 15.17
C LEU A 262 1.23 16.34 14.88
N ASP A 263 1.97 17.42 14.58
CA ASP A 263 1.39 18.72 14.22
C ASP A 263 0.54 18.63 12.95
N ASP A 264 1.02 17.91 11.93
CA ASP A 264 0.27 17.72 10.68
C ASP A 264 -1.05 16.99 10.94
N PHE A 265 -1.01 15.94 11.77
CA PHE A 265 -2.19 15.13 12.06
C PHE A 265 -3.24 15.87 12.87
N LEU A 266 -2.81 16.66 13.87
CA LEU A 266 -3.70 17.49 14.67
C LEU A 266 -4.26 18.66 13.86
N THR A 267 -3.44 19.29 13.00
CA THR A 267 -3.89 20.37 12.10
C THR A 267 -4.94 19.88 11.11
N ALA A 268 -4.74 18.68 10.55
CA ALA A 268 -5.69 18.04 9.64
C ALA A 268 -6.91 17.41 10.34
N ARG A 269 -6.94 17.46 11.69
CA ARG A 269 -8.03 16.93 12.55
C ARG A 269 -8.36 15.47 12.32
N TYR A 270 -7.34 14.61 12.19
CA TYR A 270 -7.58 13.18 12.16
C TYR A 270 -7.97 12.67 13.55
N THR A 271 -9.09 11.94 13.62
CA THR A 271 -9.52 11.30 14.88
C THR A 271 -8.82 9.96 15.08
N HIS A 272 -8.45 9.29 14.00
CA HIS A 272 -7.77 7.99 14.03
C HIS A 272 -6.60 7.95 13.05
N LEU A 273 -5.58 7.18 13.40
CA LEU A 273 -4.42 6.92 12.55
C LEU A 273 -4.25 5.41 12.39
N ILE A 274 -3.99 4.94 11.17
CA ILE A 274 -3.49 3.59 10.92
C ILE A 274 -2.07 3.72 10.39
N THR A 275 -1.10 3.30 11.20
CA THR A 275 0.31 3.58 10.94
C THR A 275 1.22 2.43 11.36
N ALA A 276 2.31 2.26 10.62
CA ALA A 276 3.42 1.38 10.98
C ALA A 276 4.35 2.02 12.03
N THR A 277 4.27 3.34 12.21
CA THR A 277 5.12 4.08 13.14
C THR A 277 4.81 3.68 14.59
N PRO A 278 5.84 3.49 15.45
CA PRO A 278 5.63 3.13 16.84
C PRO A 278 4.69 4.12 17.56
N PRO A 279 3.76 3.63 18.40
CA PRO A 279 2.81 4.49 19.12
C PRO A 279 3.46 5.53 20.04
N THR A 280 4.69 5.29 20.49
CA THR A 280 5.46 6.22 21.32
C THR A 280 5.70 7.57 20.66
N ALA A 281 5.68 7.63 19.33
CA ALA A 281 5.83 8.88 18.59
C ALA A 281 4.61 9.81 18.68
N PHE A 282 3.45 9.29 19.08
CA PHE A 282 2.18 10.03 19.09
C PHE A 282 1.56 10.12 20.50
N ALA A 283 2.23 9.56 21.50
CA ALA A 283 1.84 9.69 22.89
C ALA A 283 2.17 11.10 23.41
N PRO A 284 1.33 11.69 24.30
CA PRO A 284 0.15 11.09 24.93
C PRO A 284 -1.17 11.31 24.18
N ASP A 285 -1.19 12.11 23.11
CA ASP A 285 -2.43 12.50 22.42
C ASP A 285 -3.19 11.29 21.84
N TYR A 286 -2.49 10.45 21.10
CA TYR A 286 -3.04 9.25 20.48
C TYR A 286 -2.76 8.00 21.34
N THR A 287 -3.79 7.18 21.55
CA THR A 287 -3.69 5.89 22.23
C THR A 287 -3.92 4.74 21.27
N VAL A 288 -3.26 3.61 21.55
CA VAL A 288 -3.43 2.38 20.77
C VAL A 288 -4.76 1.74 21.12
N ILE A 289 -5.65 1.63 20.15
CA ILE A 289 -6.92 0.91 20.30
C ILE A 289 -6.83 -0.54 19.81
N ALA A 290 -6.00 -0.81 18.81
CA ALA A 290 -5.77 -2.15 18.30
C ALA A 290 -4.43 -2.26 17.56
N VAL A 291 -3.95 -3.49 17.43
CA VAL A 291 -2.69 -3.82 16.74
C VAL A 291 -2.94 -4.95 15.76
N THR A 292 -2.61 -4.73 14.49
CA THR A 292 -2.70 -5.76 13.46
C THR A 292 -1.35 -6.39 13.23
N ARG A 293 -1.33 -7.73 13.28
CA ARG A 293 -0.11 -8.51 13.12
C ARG A 293 0.08 -8.91 11.65
N GLY A 294 1.30 -8.78 11.16
CA GLY A 294 1.70 -9.18 9.82
C GLY A 294 2.68 -10.35 9.87
N LEU A 295 2.83 -11.03 8.73
CA LEU A 295 3.79 -12.11 8.57
C LEU A 295 5.24 -11.59 8.62
N GLU A 296 6.05 -12.11 9.54
CA GLU A 296 7.48 -11.82 9.60
C GLU A 296 8.29 -12.93 8.94
N ARG A 297 8.09 -14.17 9.38
CA ARG A 297 8.87 -15.31 8.91
C ARG A 297 8.08 -16.60 8.94
N ILE A 298 8.40 -17.47 7.99
CA ILE A 298 7.91 -18.85 7.94
C ILE A 298 9.11 -19.75 8.16
N ARG A 299 9.00 -20.71 9.08
CA ARG A 299 10.05 -21.70 9.32
C ARG A 299 9.46 -23.11 9.24
N PRO A 300 10.16 -24.08 8.61
CA PRO A 300 9.80 -25.47 8.79
C PRO A 300 9.96 -25.84 10.26
N ARG A 301 8.99 -26.58 10.81
CA ARG A 301 9.06 -27.03 12.20
C ARG A 301 10.23 -27.98 12.42
N SER A 302 10.93 -27.79 13.53
CA SER A 302 11.98 -28.72 13.95
C SER A 302 11.37 -30.00 14.53
N ILE A 303 12.08 -31.12 14.38
CA ILE A 303 11.66 -32.42 14.95
C ILE A 303 11.49 -32.34 16.47
N ALA A 304 12.33 -31.54 17.16
CA ALA A 304 12.22 -31.31 18.59
C ALA A 304 10.88 -30.66 18.98
N THR A 305 10.38 -29.73 18.17
CA THR A 305 9.10 -29.06 18.38
C THR A 305 7.93 -30.05 18.29
N TYR A 306 7.97 -30.99 17.33
CA TYR A 306 6.98 -32.06 17.21
C TYR A 306 6.96 -32.99 18.42
N LEU A 307 8.13 -33.40 18.90
CA LEU A 307 8.26 -34.25 20.07
C LEU A 307 7.71 -33.56 21.32
N ASN A 308 7.96 -32.27 21.48
CA ASN A 308 7.44 -31.49 22.60
C ASN A 308 5.91 -31.31 22.54
N ASP A 309 5.34 -31.07 21.36
CA ASP A 309 3.89 -30.97 21.18
C ASP A 309 3.18 -32.32 21.39
N ALA A 310 3.79 -33.42 20.96
CA ALA A 310 3.29 -34.78 21.20
C ALA A 310 3.29 -35.12 22.71
N LYS A 311 4.38 -34.80 23.41
CA LYS A 311 4.46 -34.95 24.88
C LYS A 311 3.46 -34.08 25.63
N ALA A 312 3.14 -32.89 25.10
CA ALA A 312 2.17 -31.97 25.67
C ALA A 312 0.71 -32.23 25.23
N GLY A 313 0.44 -33.31 24.49
CA GLY A 313 -0.92 -33.67 24.04
C GLY A 313 -1.53 -32.70 23.02
N ARG A 314 -0.74 -31.84 22.37
CA ARG A 314 -1.22 -30.83 21.41
C ARG A 314 -1.32 -31.38 19.99
N TRP A 315 -2.12 -32.43 19.82
CA TRP A 315 -2.27 -33.16 18.54
C TRP A 315 -2.72 -32.28 17.37
N ALA A 316 -3.54 -31.25 17.62
CA ALA A 316 -3.97 -30.31 16.59
C ALA A 316 -2.81 -29.52 15.93
N ARG A 317 -1.70 -29.30 16.67
CA ARG A 317 -0.50 -28.61 16.15
C ARG A 317 0.50 -29.57 15.50
N PHE A 318 0.35 -30.87 15.73
CA PHE A 318 1.21 -31.91 15.13
C PHE A 318 1.01 -32.02 13.61
N LEU A 319 -0.18 -31.68 13.09
CA LEU A 319 -0.47 -31.70 11.65
C LEU A 319 0.01 -30.44 10.91
N GLN A 320 0.57 -29.45 11.60
CA GLN A 320 1.05 -28.21 10.98
C GLN A 320 2.54 -28.34 10.65
N PRO A 321 2.97 -28.27 9.38
CA PRO A 321 4.38 -28.41 8.98
C PRO A 321 5.24 -27.16 9.21
N LEU A 322 4.61 -26.00 9.40
CA LEU A 322 5.25 -24.69 9.36
C LEU A 322 4.93 -23.89 10.62
N ASP A 323 5.96 -23.32 11.24
CA ASP A 323 5.80 -22.25 12.23
C ASP A 323 5.68 -20.91 11.48
N ILE A 324 4.60 -20.19 11.78
CA ILE A 324 4.27 -18.88 11.19
C ILE A 324 4.49 -17.83 12.29
N ASP A 325 5.59 -17.10 12.19
CA ASP A 325 5.92 -16.02 13.12
C ASP A 325 5.20 -14.72 12.68
N LEU A 326 4.34 -14.19 13.55
CA LEU A 326 3.58 -12.95 13.34
C LEU A 326 4.09 -11.85 14.27
N GLN A 327 4.32 -10.66 13.72
CA GLN A 327 4.73 -9.47 14.48
C GLN A 327 3.73 -8.33 14.37
N PRO A 328 3.65 -7.42 15.36
CA PRO A 328 2.97 -6.13 15.20
C PRO A 328 3.45 -5.42 13.93
N SER A 329 2.54 -5.15 13.00
CA SER A 329 2.88 -4.58 11.69
C SER A 329 2.29 -3.20 11.46
N LEU A 330 1.09 -2.97 12.01
CA LEU A 330 0.32 -1.74 11.95
C LEU A 330 -0.38 -1.53 13.30
N TYR A 331 -0.43 -0.27 13.72
CA TYR A 331 -1.10 0.19 14.92
C TYR A 331 -2.30 1.03 14.52
N ILE A 332 -3.43 0.76 15.17
CA ILE A 332 -4.63 1.58 15.06
C ILE A 332 -4.66 2.48 16.29
N LEU A 333 -4.54 3.76 16.05
CA LEU A 333 -4.49 4.79 17.07
C LEU A 333 -5.77 5.61 17.04
N ALA A 334 -6.27 5.99 18.21
CA ALA A 334 -7.38 6.91 18.39
C ALA A 334 -6.94 8.10 19.23
N LEU A 335 -7.41 9.29 18.88
CA LEU A 335 -7.16 10.51 19.64
C LEU A 335 -7.99 10.48 20.92
N THR A 336 -7.34 10.60 22.08
CA THR A 336 -8.00 10.42 23.40
C THR A 336 -9.09 11.46 23.68
N HIS A 337 -8.79 12.73 23.44
CA HIS A 337 -9.72 13.85 23.64
C HIS A 337 -9.66 14.79 22.43
N PRO A 338 -10.36 14.47 21.32
CA PRO A 338 -10.16 15.14 20.05
C PRO A 338 -10.27 16.66 20.13
N GLN A 339 -11.37 17.16 20.70
CA GLN A 339 -11.62 18.60 20.81
C GLN A 339 -10.58 19.29 21.69
N LYS A 340 -10.18 18.69 22.81
CA LYS A 340 -9.18 19.29 23.71
C LYS A 340 -7.80 19.34 23.06
N SER A 341 -7.36 18.23 22.46
CA SER A 341 -6.08 18.18 21.75
C SER A 341 -6.06 19.18 20.59
N TRP A 342 -7.13 19.31 19.81
CA TRP A 342 -7.20 20.31 18.74
C TRP A 342 -7.20 21.75 19.24
N ILE A 343 -7.90 22.03 20.34
CA ILE A 343 -7.89 23.37 20.96
C ILE A 343 -6.49 23.71 21.46
N GLN A 344 -5.88 22.82 22.26
CA GLN A 344 -4.54 23.02 22.80
C GLN A 344 -3.51 23.18 21.68
N HIS A 345 -3.62 22.36 20.63
CA HIS A 345 -2.78 22.45 19.44
C HIS A 345 -2.89 23.83 18.77
N THR A 346 -4.12 24.30 18.55
CA THR A 346 -4.39 25.59 17.92
C THR A 346 -3.83 26.74 18.75
N ILE A 347 -4.03 26.69 20.08
CA ILE A 347 -3.53 27.69 21.03
C ILE A 347 -2.00 27.71 21.08
N ASN A 348 -1.35 26.54 21.01
CA ASN A 348 0.11 26.46 21.02
C ASN A 348 0.73 26.92 19.69
N LYS A 349 0.01 26.72 18.58
CA LYS A 349 0.46 27.07 17.22
C LYS A 349 0.31 28.55 16.90
N HIS A 350 -0.71 29.21 17.45
CA HIS A 350 -1.03 30.61 17.18
C HIS A 350 -1.01 31.43 18.47
N ALA A 351 -0.28 32.56 18.44
CA ALA A 351 -0.11 33.40 19.63
C ALA A 351 -1.42 34.04 20.13
N VAL A 352 -2.36 34.35 19.22
CA VAL A 352 -3.68 34.90 19.56
C VAL A 352 -4.77 34.12 18.84
N VAL A 353 -5.66 33.48 19.59
CA VAL A 353 -6.74 32.64 19.05
C VAL A 353 -8.09 33.12 19.56
N LEU A 354 -9.02 33.38 18.65
CA LEU A 354 -10.39 33.74 18.95
C LEU A 354 -11.35 32.64 18.52
N TYR A 355 -11.96 31.97 19.47
CA TYR A 355 -13.11 31.11 19.20
C TYR A 355 -14.38 31.96 19.12
N SER A 356 -15.11 31.84 18.01
CA SER A 356 -16.19 32.72 17.61
C SER A 356 -17.38 31.93 17.05
N LYS A 357 -18.51 32.63 16.88
CA LYS A 357 -19.63 32.20 16.04
C LYS A 357 -19.93 33.25 14.98
N SER A 358 -20.14 32.82 13.73
CA SER A 358 -20.32 33.72 12.59
C SER A 358 -21.46 34.73 12.79
N TYR A 359 -22.58 34.30 13.36
CA TYR A 359 -23.79 35.08 13.56
C TYR A 359 -23.79 35.97 14.83
N CYS A 360 -22.83 35.77 15.75
CA CYS A 360 -22.87 36.41 17.07
C CYS A 360 -22.45 37.90 17.02
N PRO A 361 -23.26 38.85 17.53
CA PRO A 361 -22.93 40.27 17.51
C PRO A 361 -21.71 40.61 18.38
N TYR A 362 -21.59 40.01 19.58
CA TYR A 362 -20.43 40.19 20.45
C TYR A 362 -19.13 39.65 19.83
N CYS A 363 -19.22 38.57 19.03
CA CYS A 363 -18.06 38.06 18.29
C CYS A 363 -17.61 39.02 17.19
N ARG A 364 -18.56 39.67 16.50
CA ARG A 364 -18.23 40.70 15.50
C ARG A 364 -17.54 41.91 16.15
N GLY A 365 -18.03 42.36 17.30
CA GLY A 365 -17.39 43.41 18.10
C GLY A 365 -15.96 43.03 18.51
N ALA A 366 -15.76 41.81 19.03
CA ALA A 366 -14.42 41.33 19.42
C ALA A 366 -13.44 41.29 18.24
N LYS A 367 -13.86 40.81 17.07
CA LYS A 367 -13.02 40.79 15.86
C LYS A 367 -12.63 42.20 15.42
N GLN A 368 -13.58 43.13 15.43
CA GLN A 368 -13.31 44.53 15.08
C GLN A 368 -12.30 45.16 16.05
N LEU A 369 -12.46 44.93 17.34
CA LEU A 369 -11.55 45.43 18.37
C LEU A 369 -10.15 44.82 18.22
N LEU A 370 -10.04 43.50 18.12
CA LEU A 370 -8.75 42.81 18.00
C LEU A 370 -8.02 43.13 16.70
N ASN A 371 -8.73 43.40 15.61
CA ASN A 371 -8.12 43.84 14.35
C ASN A 371 -7.43 45.20 14.45
N GLN A 372 -7.80 46.06 15.41
CA GLN A 372 -7.09 47.32 15.66
C GLN A 372 -5.69 47.06 16.25
N TYR A 373 -5.57 46.01 17.08
CA TYR A 373 -4.35 45.64 17.79
C TYR A 373 -3.46 44.65 17.05
N CYS A 374 -4.02 43.76 16.21
CA CYS A 374 -3.29 42.69 15.54
C CYS A 374 -3.34 42.85 14.02
N VAL A 375 -2.81 43.96 13.51
CA VAL A 375 -2.75 44.27 12.06
C VAL A 375 -1.78 43.31 11.37
N GLY A 376 -2.23 42.54 10.37
CA GLY A 376 -1.35 41.74 9.51
C GLY A 376 -1.25 40.22 9.79
N GLN A 377 -2.36 39.57 10.19
CA GLN A 377 -2.56 38.09 10.26
C GLN A 377 -2.21 37.34 11.55
N GLN A 378 -1.97 38.01 12.68
CA GLN A 378 -1.64 37.29 13.93
C GLN A 378 -2.86 36.78 14.72
N LEU A 379 -4.05 37.29 14.41
CA LEU A 379 -5.30 36.82 15.00
C LEU A 379 -5.80 35.59 14.23
N TYR A 380 -5.78 34.42 14.87
CA TYR A 380 -6.38 33.21 14.33
C TYR A 380 -7.83 33.06 14.82
N VAL A 381 -8.80 33.02 13.89
CA VAL A 381 -10.23 32.94 14.23
C VAL A 381 -10.77 31.56 13.90
N VAL A 382 -11.41 30.91 14.88
CA VAL A 382 -12.11 29.64 14.70
C VAL A 382 -13.62 29.86 14.84
N GLU A 383 -14.34 29.73 13.73
CA GLU A 383 -15.81 29.77 13.72
C GLU A 383 -16.37 28.40 14.11
N VAL A 384 -16.79 28.27 15.36
CA VAL A 384 -17.21 26.98 15.94
C VAL A 384 -18.54 26.49 15.34
N ASP A 385 -19.38 27.40 14.85
CA ASP A 385 -20.66 27.08 14.23
C ASP A 385 -20.54 26.44 12.83
N HIS A 386 -19.40 26.57 12.16
CA HIS A 386 -19.12 25.88 10.89
C HIS A 386 -18.54 24.46 11.11
N LEU A 387 -18.25 24.09 12.35
CA LEU A 387 -17.70 22.77 12.67
C LEU A 387 -18.84 21.77 12.91
N GLN A 388 -18.72 20.58 12.32
CA GLN A 388 -19.71 19.50 12.51
C GLN A 388 -19.87 19.11 13.99
N ASP A 389 -18.81 19.23 14.79
CA ASP A 389 -18.75 18.89 16.20
C ASP A 389 -18.79 20.12 17.13
N GLY A 390 -19.36 21.24 16.67
CA GLY A 390 -19.35 22.51 17.40
C GLY A 390 -19.87 22.46 18.84
N THR A 391 -20.83 21.56 19.14
CA THR A 391 -21.33 21.34 20.52
C THR A 391 -20.27 20.73 21.44
N LEU A 392 -19.55 19.72 20.96
CA LEU A 392 -18.45 19.09 21.70
C LEU A 392 -17.28 20.05 21.86
N MET A 393 -17.00 20.84 20.81
CA MET A 393 -15.98 21.89 20.85
C MET A 393 -16.31 22.95 21.91
N LYS A 394 -17.57 23.38 22.01
CA LYS A 394 -18.03 24.31 23.05
C LYS A 394 -17.86 23.73 24.45
N GLN A 395 -18.16 22.46 24.65
CA GLN A 395 -17.96 21.79 25.94
C GLN A 395 -16.48 21.73 26.32
N ALA A 396 -15.61 21.33 25.39
CA ALA A 396 -14.16 21.29 25.61
C ALA A 396 -13.59 22.69 25.91
N LEU A 397 -14.04 23.74 25.21
CA LEU A 397 -13.66 25.12 25.49
C LEU A 397 -14.09 25.55 26.89
N LYS A 398 -15.30 25.20 27.33
CA LYS A 398 -15.78 25.49 28.69
C LYS A 398 -14.91 24.81 29.75
N GLU A 399 -14.50 23.57 29.51
CA GLU A 399 -13.63 22.84 30.42
C GLU A 399 -12.21 23.43 30.50
N LEU A 400 -11.66 23.93 29.38
CA LEU A 400 -10.31 24.51 29.31
C LEU A 400 -10.25 25.97 29.81
N SER A 401 -11.28 26.78 29.53
CA SER A 401 -11.28 28.22 29.84
C SER A 401 -12.19 28.63 31.00
N GLY A 402 -13.09 27.75 31.43
CA GLY A 402 -14.22 28.09 32.31
C GLY A 402 -15.37 28.83 31.60
N GLN A 403 -15.18 29.28 30.35
CA GLN A 403 -16.15 30.12 29.66
C GLN A 403 -17.11 29.31 28.76
N SER A 404 -18.41 29.53 28.94
CA SER A 404 -19.48 28.84 28.19
C SER A 404 -20.07 29.66 27.02
N THR A 405 -19.66 30.92 26.87
CA THR A 405 -20.16 31.88 25.88
C THR A 405 -19.09 32.21 24.85
N PHE A 406 -19.53 32.68 23.67
CA PHE A 406 -18.65 33.21 22.62
C PHE A 406 -18.84 34.72 22.53
N PRO A 407 -17.77 35.51 22.26
CA PRO A 407 -16.42 35.07 21.92
C PRO A 407 -15.64 34.51 23.11
N ASN A 408 -14.62 33.70 22.84
CA ASN A 408 -13.66 33.22 23.83
C ASN A 408 -12.24 33.43 23.28
N LEU A 409 -11.48 34.34 23.90
CA LEU A 409 -10.15 34.75 23.46
C LEU A 409 -9.05 34.04 24.27
N PHE A 410 -8.07 33.51 23.56
CA PHE A 410 -6.81 33.00 24.09
C PHE A 410 -5.64 33.84 23.58
N VAL A 411 -4.73 34.16 24.48
CA VAL A 411 -3.46 34.85 24.19
C VAL A 411 -2.35 34.04 24.84
N GLY A 412 -1.45 33.49 24.04
CA GLY A 412 -0.61 32.36 24.45
C GLY A 412 -1.48 31.24 25.01
N SER A 413 -1.06 30.60 26.10
CA SER A 413 -1.82 29.52 26.75
C SER A 413 -2.92 30.00 27.71
N LYS A 414 -3.19 31.31 27.81
CA LYS A 414 -4.13 31.89 28.80
C LYS A 414 -5.42 32.36 28.13
N SER A 415 -6.56 31.96 28.67
CA SER A 415 -7.85 32.54 28.29
C SER A 415 -8.06 33.90 28.94
N LEU A 416 -8.43 34.91 28.14
CA LEU A 416 -8.81 36.25 28.60
C LEU A 416 -10.34 36.42 28.74
N GLY A 417 -11.11 35.40 28.36
CA GLY A 417 -12.55 35.39 28.50
C GLY A 417 -13.29 36.00 27.31
N GLY A 418 -14.49 36.54 27.60
CA GLY A 418 -15.44 37.01 26.59
C GLY A 418 -15.39 38.48 26.27
N PHE A 419 -16.35 38.94 25.47
CA PHE A 419 -16.37 40.31 24.96
C PHE A 419 -16.36 41.38 26.07
N ASP A 420 -17.10 41.17 27.15
CA ASP A 420 -17.15 42.11 28.28
C ASP A 420 -15.78 42.21 28.98
N ASN A 421 -15.09 41.09 29.17
CA ASN A 421 -13.74 41.06 29.73
C ASN A 421 -12.75 41.78 28.81
N ILE A 422 -12.78 41.49 27.51
CA ILE A 422 -11.90 42.10 26.51
C ILE A 422 -12.11 43.62 26.49
N THR A 423 -13.36 44.09 26.46
CA THR A 423 -13.70 45.52 26.43
C THR A 423 -13.29 46.22 27.73
N ARG A 424 -13.46 45.57 28.88
CA ARG A 424 -13.02 46.12 30.17
C ARG A 424 -11.50 46.27 30.23
N MET A 425 -10.75 45.27 29.76
CA MET A 425 -9.29 45.32 29.69
C MET A 425 -8.78 46.39 28.69
N ASP A 426 -9.54 46.65 27.62
CA ASP A 426 -9.28 47.74 26.66
C ASP A 426 -9.47 49.14 27.30
N GLN A 427 -10.57 49.32 28.02
CA GLN A 427 -11.02 50.63 28.51
C GLN A 427 -10.41 51.07 29.84
N HIS A 428 -10.18 50.13 30.77
CA HIS A 428 -9.88 50.47 32.17
C HIS A 428 -8.50 50.05 32.66
N GLU A 429 -7.82 49.11 31.99
CA GLU A 429 -6.58 48.53 32.53
C GLU A 429 -5.36 48.66 31.60
N HIS A 430 -5.52 49.04 30.33
CA HIS A 430 -4.48 48.97 29.28
C HIS A 430 -3.77 47.59 29.17
N SER A 431 -4.21 46.59 29.93
CA SER A 431 -3.62 45.26 30.07
C SER A 431 -3.86 44.38 28.85
N LEU A 432 -4.92 44.66 28.07
CA LEU A 432 -5.19 43.97 26.81
C LEU A 432 -4.09 44.24 25.78
N ALA A 433 -3.70 45.51 25.65
CA ALA A 433 -2.64 45.93 24.75
C ALA A 433 -1.32 45.24 25.13
N GLU A 434 -0.93 45.27 26.39
CA GLU A 434 0.28 44.60 26.88
C GLU A 434 0.29 43.10 26.58
N HIS A 435 -0.82 42.39 26.87
CA HIS A 435 -0.92 40.96 26.59
C HIS A 435 -0.79 40.65 25.09
N LEU A 436 -1.40 41.46 24.22
CA LEU A 436 -1.35 41.28 22.76
C LEU A 436 0.03 41.64 22.19
N PHE A 437 0.65 42.75 22.63
CA PHE A 437 1.99 43.17 22.19
C PHE A 437 3.07 42.17 22.62
N MET A 438 3.00 41.66 23.85
CA MET A 438 3.92 40.63 24.34
C MET A 438 3.82 39.30 23.58
N ASN A 439 2.71 39.06 22.89
CA ASN A 439 2.48 37.88 22.06
C ASN A 439 2.54 38.20 20.56
N GLY A 440 3.18 39.32 20.20
CA GLY A 440 3.61 39.63 18.84
C GLY A 440 2.74 40.61 18.06
N CYS A 441 1.53 40.96 18.54
CA CYS A 441 0.64 41.86 17.79
C CYS A 441 1.25 43.26 17.69
N THR A 442 1.19 43.91 16.53
CA THR A 442 1.87 45.20 16.27
C THR A 442 0.94 46.26 15.67
N GLY A 443 -0.30 46.33 16.18
CA GLY A 443 -1.30 47.31 15.78
C GLY A 443 -1.14 48.68 16.45
N VAL A 444 -1.93 49.63 15.97
CA VAL A 444 -1.89 51.02 16.44
C VAL A 444 -2.56 51.09 17.82
N THR A 445 -1.78 51.42 18.86
CA THR A 445 -2.36 51.80 20.15
C THR A 445 -3.32 52.97 19.94
N LYS A 446 -4.54 52.89 20.47
CA LYS A 446 -5.35 54.11 20.66
C LYS A 446 -4.48 55.09 21.45
N LYS A 447 -4.02 56.14 20.79
CA LYS A 447 -3.44 57.30 21.49
C LYS A 447 -4.47 57.74 22.52
N SER A 448 -4.02 57.82 23.77
CA SER A 448 -4.72 58.33 24.94
C SER A 448 -5.50 59.61 24.65
#